data_AF-A0A7G8IS38-F1
#
_entry.id   AF-A0A7G8IS38-F1
#
_cell.length_a   1.000
_cell.length_b   1.000
_cell.length_c   1.000
_cell.angle_alpha   90.00
_cell.angle_beta   90.00
_cell.angle_gamma   90.00
#
_symmetry.space_group_name_H-M   'P 1'
#
loop_
_entity.id
_entity.type
_entity.pdbx_description
1 polymer ?
#
loop_
_entity_poly.entity_id
_entity_poly.type
_entity_poly.pdbx_seq_one_letter_code
_entity_poly.pdbx_strand_id
1 'polypeptide(L)'
;MLEIAFPADQPFQLLILLILGHFVADFPLQGDRMAVEKCPGKDVVLDWRWWLSAHAGTHGFVVALLTGVPILGLAEMFFHAVIDYGKCRFRYTLAADQLMHGACKVLWVMVLTEWL
;
A
#
# COMPACT_ATOMS: atom_id res chain seq x y z
N MET A 1 -22.24 -13.54 12.60
CA MET A 1 -20.80 -13.24 12.49
C MET A 1 -20.52 -13.26 11.01
N LEU A 2 -20.17 -12.12 10.41
CA LEU A 2 -19.81 -12.10 8.99
C LEU A 2 -18.46 -12.80 8.91
N GLU A 3 -18.43 -14.08 8.55
CA GLU A 3 -17.18 -14.72 8.15
C GLU A 3 -16.75 -14.01 6.88
N ILE A 4 -15.83 -13.05 7.00
CA ILE A 4 -15.15 -12.53 5.83
C ILE A 4 -14.18 -13.64 5.41
N ALA A 5 -14.69 -14.58 4.61
CA ALA A 5 -13.87 -15.56 3.94
C ALA A 5 -13.04 -14.80 2.90
N PHE A 6 -11.81 -14.46 3.27
CA PHE A 6 -10.89 -13.80 2.35
C PHE A 6 -10.32 -14.84 1.37
N PRO A 7 -10.26 -14.52 0.07
CA PRO A 7 -9.97 -15.46 -1.00
C PRO A 7 -8.48 -15.85 -1.10
N ALA A 8 -7.85 -16.29 -0.01
CA ALA A 8 -6.48 -16.82 -0.07
C ALA A 8 -6.39 -18.04 -1.00
N ASP A 9 -7.49 -18.76 -1.18
CA ASP A 9 -7.68 -19.87 -2.12
C ASP A 9 -7.98 -19.42 -3.56
N GLN A 10 -8.26 -18.13 -3.79
CA GLN A 10 -8.62 -17.57 -5.12
C GLN A 10 -7.67 -16.41 -5.46
N PRO A 11 -6.42 -16.71 -5.82
CA PRO A 11 -5.32 -15.74 -5.94
C PRO A 11 -5.60 -14.59 -6.91
N PHE A 12 -6.31 -14.85 -8.02
CA PHE A 12 -6.68 -13.80 -8.95
C PHE A 12 -7.67 -12.79 -8.35
N GLN A 13 -8.63 -13.26 -7.54
CA GLN A 13 -9.57 -12.38 -6.86
C GLN A 13 -8.87 -11.59 -5.75
N LEU A 14 -7.97 -12.24 -5.02
CA LEU A 14 -7.14 -11.55 -4.03
C LEU A 14 -6.30 -10.45 -4.68
N LEU A 15 -5.69 -10.71 -5.84
CA LEU A 15 -4.93 -9.69 -6.57
C LEU A 15 -5.81 -8.48 -6.94
N ILE A 16 -7.00 -8.73 -7.49
CA ILE A 16 -7.96 -7.65 -7.81
C ILE A 16 -8.28 -6.85 -6.55
N LEU A 17 -8.63 -7.51 -5.44
CA LEU A 17 -8.98 -6.85 -4.19
C LEU A 17 -7.82 -6.02 -3.63
N LEU A 18 -6.59 -6.53 -3.69
CA LEU A 18 -5.40 -5.80 -3.23
C LEU A 18 -5.13 -4.56 -4.09
N ILE A 19 -5.31 -4.64 -5.42
CA ILE A 19 -5.18 -3.48 -6.32
C ILE A 19 -6.28 -2.45 -6.04
N LEU A 20 -7.54 -2.88 -5.90
CA LEU A 20 -8.65 -1.97 -5.60
C LEU A 20 -8.49 -1.35 -4.21
N GLY A 21 -8.09 -2.13 -3.21
CA GLY A 21 -7.80 -1.66 -1.86
C GLY A 21 -6.68 -0.63 -1.85
N HIS A 22 -5.64 -0.82 -2.66
CA HIS A 22 -4.61 0.19 -2.88
C HIS A 22 -5.21 1.49 -3.42
N PHE A 23 -6.06 1.45 -4.46
CA PHE A 23 -6.70 2.66 -4.97
C PHE A 23 -7.59 3.35 -3.92
N VAL A 24 -8.32 2.60 -3.10
CA VAL A 24 -9.11 3.17 -2.00
C VAL A 24 -8.22 3.91 -1.00
N ALA A 25 -7.06 3.35 -0.66
CA ALA A 25 -6.11 3.98 0.25
C ALA A 25 -5.43 5.22 -0.36
N ASP A 26 -5.08 5.18 -1.65
CA ASP A 26 -4.28 6.21 -2.32
C ASP A 26 -5.10 7.43 -2.79
N PHE A 27 -6.39 7.24 -3.09
CA PHE A 27 -7.23 8.28 -3.70
C PHE A 27 -8.34 8.78 -2.74
N PRO A 28 -9.28 7.95 -2.26
CA PRO A 28 -10.24 8.37 -1.23
C PRO A 28 -9.65 8.73 0.13
N LEU A 29 -8.75 7.89 0.66
CA LEU A 29 -8.29 8.02 2.06
C LEU A 29 -7.08 8.94 2.23
N GLN A 30 -6.33 9.19 1.16
CA GLN A 30 -5.25 10.15 1.15
C GLN A 30 -5.78 11.53 0.72
N GLY A 31 -5.82 12.48 1.66
CA GLY A 31 -6.10 13.88 1.31
C GLY A 31 -4.91 14.57 0.63
N ASP A 32 -5.19 15.63 -0.14
CA ASP A 32 -4.18 16.42 -0.87
C ASP A 32 -3.00 16.86 0.02
N ARG A 33 -3.29 17.23 1.28
CA ARG A 33 -2.25 17.61 2.24
C ARG A 33 -1.30 16.45 2.53
N MET A 34 -1.81 15.26 2.81
CA MET A 34 -0.99 14.08 3.07
C MET A 34 -0.14 13.73 1.85
N ALA A 35 -0.71 13.82 0.65
CA ALA A 35 -0.01 13.54 -0.60
C ALA A 35 1.24 14.43 -0.80
N VAL A 36 1.17 15.69 -0.32
CA VAL A 36 2.29 16.64 -0.38
C VAL A 36 3.22 16.51 0.82
N GLU A 37 2.68 16.54 2.04
CA GLU A 37 3.47 16.62 3.27
C GLU A 37 4.14 15.30 3.65
N LYS A 38 3.76 14.16 3.04
CA LYS A 38 4.54 12.90 3.16
C LYS A 38 5.93 12.98 2.53
N CYS A 39 6.18 13.98 1.68
CA CYS A 39 7.48 14.19 1.06
C CYS A 39 8.43 15.00 1.98
N PRO A 40 9.68 14.55 2.20
CA PRO A 40 10.64 15.27 3.03
C PRO A 40 10.85 16.72 2.60
N GLY A 41 10.73 17.65 3.57
CA GLY A 41 10.93 19.08 3.34
C GLY A 41 9.73 19.76 2.67
N LYS A 42 8.58 19.08 2.60
CA LYS A 42 7.29 19.64 2.19
C LYS A 42 6.29 19.72 3.34
N ASP A 43 6.62 19.12 4.48
CA ASP A 43 5.85 19.12 5.71
C ASP A 43 5.69 20.53 6.31
N VAL A 44 4.49 20.81 6.80
CA VAL A 44 4.13 22.09 7.43
C VAL A 44 3.42 21.86 8.76
N VAL A 45 2.47 20.93 8.81
CA VAL A 45 1.63 20.68 10.00
C VAL A 45 2.21 19.58 10.88
N LEU A 46 2.76 18.54 10.28
CA LEU A 46 3.30 17.38 10.97
C LEU A 46 4.55 16.88 10.23
N ASP A 47 5.57 16.43 10.95
CA ASP A 47 6.80 15.90 10.34
C ASP A 47 6.47 14.85 9.27
N TRP A 48 7.13 14.96 8.12
CA TRP A 48 6.86 14.11 6.96
C TRP A 48 6.92 12.61 7.26
N ARG A 49 7.69 12.19 8.27
CA ARG A 49 7.78 10.78 8.69
C ARG A 49 6.46 10.29 9.24
N TRP A 50 5.72 11.12 9.97
CA TRP A 50 4.38 10.77 10.43
C TRP A 50 3.39 10.70 9.28
N TRP A 51 3.44 11.65 8.34
CA TRP A 51 2.60 11.59 7.14
C TRP A 51 2.87 10.34 6.31
N LEU A 52 4.14 10.04 6.05
CA LEU A 52 4.55 8.87 5.26
C LEU A 52 4.21 7.56 5.99
N SER A 53 4.52 7.45 7.28
CA SER A 53 4.22 6.24 8.04
C SER A 53 2.72 6.02 8.22
N ALA A 54 1.91 7.07 8.40
CA ALA A 54 0.45 6.94 8.46
C ALA A 54 -0.15 6.53 7.10
N HIS A 55 0.34 7.13 6.01
CA HIS A 55 -0.06 6.76 4.66
C HIS A 55 0.30 5.30 4.36
N ALA A 56 1.56 4.93 4.49
CA ALA A 56 2.00 3.55 4.27
C ALA A 56 1.36 2.56 5.25
N GLY A 57 1.08 2.98 6.49
CA GLY A 57 0.34 2.19 7.47
C GLY A 57 -1.10 1.93 7.06
N THR A 58 -1.76 2.85 6.35
CA THR A 58 -3.09 2.64 5.79
C THR A 58 -3.06 1.56 4.70
N HIS A 59 -2.06 1.58 3.82
CA HIS A 59 -1.85 0.51 2.83
C HIS A 59 -1.54 -0.83 3.49
N GLY A 60 -0.64 -0.85 4.48
CA GLY A 60 -0.33 -2.04 5.26
C GLY A 60 -1.56 -2.61 5.99
N PHE A 61 -2.41 -1.76 6.54
CA PHE A 61 -3.67 -2.17 7.16
C PHE A 61 -4.62 -2.80 6.14
N VAL A 62 -4.79 -2.20 4.96
CA VAL A 62 -5.61 -2.77 3.88
C VAL A 62 -5.09 -4.15 3.46
N VAL A 63 -3.77 -4.31 3.28
CA VAL A 63 -3.18 -5.62 2.97
C VAL A 63 -3.42 -6.62 4.10
N ALA A 64 -3.19 -6.25 5.36
CA ALA A 64 -3.43 -7.12 6.51
C ALA A 64 -4.88 -7.59 6.59
N LEU A 65 -5.85 -6.68 6.34
CA LEU A 65 -7.26 -7.02 6.32
C LEU A 65 -7.60 -7.99 5.19
N LEU A 66 -7.21 -7.66 3.96
CA LEU A 66 -7.61 -8.43 2.78
C LEU A 66 -6.93 -9.81 2.69
N THR A 67 -5.76 -9.96 3.30
CA THR A 67 -5.02 -11.22 3.32
C THR A 67 -5.27 -12.04 4.59
N GLY A 68 -5.77 -11.42 5.66
CA GLY A 68 -5.82 -12.01 6.98
C GLY A 68 -4.45 -12.23 7.64
N VAL A 69 -3.36 -11.68 7.07
CA VAL A 69 -1.98 -11.89 7.54
C VAL A 69 -1.32 -10.56 7.93
N PRO A 70 -1.34 -10.18 9.23
CA PRO A 70 -0.82 -8.89 9.69
C PRO A 70 0.66 -8.63 9.36
N ILE A 71 1.50 -9.66 9.35
CA ILE A 71 2.92 -9.55 9.00
C ILE A 71 3.10 -9.07 7.56
N LEU A 72 2.23 -9.52 6.64
CA LEU A 72 2.26 -9.07 5.25
C LEU A 72 1.84 -7.60 5.12
N GLY A 73 0.93 -7.15 6.00
CA GLY A 73 0.61 -5.73 6.13
C GLY A 73 1.78 -4.87 6.61
N LEU A 74 2.56 -5.36 7.59
CA LEU A 74 3.79 -4.67 8.00
C LEU A 74 4.83 -4.62 6.88
N ALA A 75 4.95 -5.70 6.10
CA ALA A 75 5.82 -5.73 4.92
C ALA A 75 5.35 -4.70 3.87
N GLU A 76 4.06 -4.66 3.54
CA GLU A 76 3.50 -3.64 2.65
C GLU A 76 3.78 -2.24 3.17
N MET A 77 3.54 -1.95 4.45
CA MET A 77 3.84 -0.64 5.04
C MET A 77 5.31 -0.25 4.81
N PHE A 78 6.25 -1.18 4.98
CA PHE A 78 7.66 -0.91 4.73
C PHE A 78 7.95 -0.62 3.25
N PHE A 79 7.54 -1.51 2.33
CA PHE A 79 7.80 -1.34 0.90
C PHE A 79 7.09 -0.13 0.31
N HIS A 80 5.85 0.13 0.72
CA HIS A 80 5.07 1.29 0.29
C HIS A 80 5.75 2.59 0.72
N ALA A 81 6.22 2.67 1.98
CA ALA A 81 6.99 3.82 2.45
C ALA A 81 8.29 4.03 1.66
N VAL A 82 9.00 2.96 1.31
CA VAL A 82 10.24 3.04 0.50
C VAL A 82 9.96 3.56 -0.91
N ILE A 83 8.91 3.06 -1.58
CA ILE A 83 8.52 3.49 -2.92
C ILE A 83 8.13 4.97 -2.92
N ASP A 84 7.28 5.37 -1.97
CA ASP A 84 6.82 6.75 -1.85
C ASP A 84 7.94 7.73 -1.49
N TYR A 85 8.80 7.35 -0.55
CA TYR A 85 10.00 8.11 -0.24
C TYR A 85 10.88 8.28 -1.48
N GLY A 86 11.06 7.20 -2.24
CA GLY A 86 11.75 7.21 -3.52
C GLY A 86 11.12 8.18 -4.52
N LYS A 87 9.79 8.14 -4.68
CA LYS A 87 9.04 9.05 -5.57
C LYS A 87 9.26 10.50 -5.16
N CYS A 88 9.14 10.81 -3.88
CA CYS A 88 9.37 12.16 -3.36
C CYS A 88 10.81 12.64 -3.60
N ARG A 89 11.81 11.75 -3.49
CA ARG A 89 13.24 12.08 -3.59
C ARG A 89 13.75 12.18 -5.03
N PHE A 90 13.31 11.27 -5.89
CA PHE A 90 13.84 11.05 -7.24
C PHE A 90 12.83 11.39 -8.35
N ARG A 91 11.59 11.73 -8.00
CA ARG A 91 10.55 12.27 -8.90
C ARG A 91 10.25 11.37 -10.11
N TYR A 92 10.06 10.08 -9.88
CA TYR A 92 9.54 9.19 -10.93
C TYR A 92 8.13 9.61 -11.37
N THR A 93 7.69 9.12 -12.53
CA THR A 93 6.34 9.38 -13.02
C THR A 93 5.29 8.70 -12.15
N LEU A 94 4.07 9.23 -12.14
CA LEU A 94 2.94 8.60 -11.45
C LEU A 94 2.67 7.18 -11.97
N ALA A 95 2.91 6.92 -13.25
CA ALA A 95 2.78 5.58 -13.81
C ALA A 95 3.80 4.60 -13.20
N ALA A 96 5.08 5.00 -13.07
CA ALA A 96 6.10 4.16 -12.46
C ALA A 96 5.79 3.88 -10.98
N ASP A 97 5.33 4.90 -10.25
CA ASP A 97 4.87 4.79 -8.87
C ASP A 97 3.77 3.73 -8.71
N GLN A 98 2.70 3.83 -9.48
CA GLN A 98 1.57 2.90 -9.42
C GLN A 98 1.95 1.48 -9.87
N LEU A 99 2.87 1.33 -10.83
CA LEU A 99 3.37 0.02 -11.25
C LEU A 99 4.20 -0.66 -10.16
N MET A 100 5.07 0.06 -9.46
CA MET A 100 5.85 -0.50 -8.35
C MET A 100 4.93 -0.91 -7.20
N HIS A 101 3.95 -0.08 -6.88
CA HIS A 101 2.94 -0.41 -5.89
C HIS A 101 2.17 -1.66 -6.32
N GLY A 102 1.67 -1.74 -7.55
CA GLY A 102 1.00 -2.92 -8.10
C GLY A 102 1.87 -4.19 -8.05
N ALA A 103 3.18 -4.08 -8.32
CA ALA A 103 4.12 -5.19 -8.24
C ALA A 103 4.21 -5.78 -6.81
N CYS A 104 4.13 -4.96 -5.76
CA CYS A 104 4.03 -5.46 -4.39
C CYS A 104 2.80 -6.36 -4.19
N LYS A 105 1.66 -6.05 -4.82
CA LYS A 105 0.41 -6.81 -4.63
C LYS A 105 0.52 -8.17 -5.32
N VAL A 106 1.15 -8.20 -6.50
CA VAL A 106 1.52 -9.46 -7.16
C VAL A 106 2.45 -10.29 -6.27
N LEU A 107 3.48 -9.67 -5.67
CA LEU A 107 4.39 -10.33 -4.74
C LEU A 107 3.66 -10.93 -3.53
N TRP A 108 2.73 -10.20 -2.92
CA TRP A 108 1.96 -10.69 -1.78
C TRP A 108 1.08 -11.90 -2.11
N VAL A 109 0.46 -11.91 -3.29
CA VAL A 109 -0.28 -13.08 -3.77
C VAL A 109 0.66 -14.27 -3.97
N MET A 110 1.83 -14.07 -4.58
CA MET A 110 2.82 -15.14 -4.77
C MET A 110 3.42 -15.67 -3.44
N VAL A 111 3.51 -14.84 -2.41
CA VAL A 111 3.99 -15.27 -1.08
C VAL A 111 2.92 -16.09 -0.36
N LEU A 112 1.64 -15.75 -0.51
CA LEU A 112 0.53 -16.44 0.16
C LEU A 112 0.05 -17.69 -0.58
N THR A 113 0.26 -17.74 -1.89
CA THR A 113 -0.28 -18.79 -2.75
C THR A 113 0.81 -19.36 -3.61
N GLU A 114 0.79 -20.68 -3.81
CA GLU A 114 1.70 -21.35 -4.73
C GLU A 114 1.26 -21.05 -6.17
N TRP A 115 1.63 -19.87 -6.68
CA TRP A 115 1.48 -19.49 -8.09
C TRP A 115 2.62 -20.03 -8.98
N LEU A 116 3.29 -21.09 -8.53
CA LEU A 116 4.28 -21.89 -9.27
C LEU A 116 4.00 -23.38 -9.10
#